data_AF-A0A7C7KUS9-F1
#
_entry.id   AF-A0A7C7KUS9-F1
#
_cell.length_a   1.000
_cell.length_b   1.000
_cell.length_c   1.000
_cell.angle_alpha   90.00
_cell.angle_beta   90.00
_cell.angle_gamma   90.00
#
_symmetry.space_group_name_H-M   'P 1'
#
loop_
_entity.id
_entity.type
_entity.pdbx_description
1 polymer ?
#
loop_
_entity_poly.entity_id
_entity_poly.type
_entity_poly.pdbx_seq_one_letter_code
_entity_poly.pdbx_strand_id
1 'polypeptide(L)'
;LAGKNGPVYSPKHFRTFMLPRLKELTKCARELNLIYIFRTDGDIWSIADMLLRHSGVHGYGEIDQSAGMDIAQVREHFPHLLLWGGVDCAWTLVHGSTDDVRREVRYAITKAGMNGGLLLGSSNTIHPNVKLENFLAMLSEGKAFVIENGAEKVAT
;
A
#
# COMPACT_ATOMS: atom_id res chain seq x y z
N LEU A 1 7.31 -2.62 -11.17
CA LEU A 1 8.55 -1.78 -11.33
C LEU A 1 9.74 -2.47 -10.68
N ALA A 2 9.53 -3.11 -9.53
CA ALA A 2 10.52 -3.94 -8.87
C ALA A 2 10.10 -5.41 -8.87
N GLY A 3 11.05 -6.28 -8.54
CA GLY A 3 10.78 -7.63 -8.06
C GLY A 3 11.31 -7.78 -6.63
N LYS A 4 11.41 -9.02 -6.13
CA LYS A 4 11.88 -9.29 -4.77
C LYS A 4 13.30 -8.81 -4.46
N ASN A 5 14.13 -8.62 -5.50
CA ASN A 5 15.54 -8.24 -5.36
C ASN A 5 15.81 -6.78 -5.75
N GLY A 6 14.77 -5.94 -5.82
CA GLY A 6 14.90 -4.54 -6.16
C GLY A 6 14.30 -4.14 -7.51
N PRO A 7 14.47 -2.87 -7.91
CA PRO A 7 14.02 -2.36 -9.20
C PRO A 7 14.72 -3.04 -10.39
N VAL A 8 14.01 -3.19 -11.51
CA VAL A 8 14.56 -3.78 -12.75
C VAL A 8 15.61 -2.91 -13.46
N TYR A 9 15.92 -1.73 -12.91
CA TYR A 9 16.94 -0.80 -13.38
C TYR A 9 17.63 -0.13 -12.19
N SER A 10 18.84 0.39 -12.41
CA SER A 10 19.60 1.01 -11.33
C SER A 10 18.93 2.29 -10.80
N PRO A 11 19.20 2.69 -9.54
CA PRO A 11 18.74 3.97 -8.99
C PRO A 11 19.18 5.19 -9.84
N LYS A 12 20.34 5.11 -10.50
CA LYS A 12 20.82 6.14 -11.44
C LYS A 12 19.88 6.26 -12.63
N HIS A 13 19.46 5.16 -13.23
CA HIS A 13 18.49 5.18 -14.33
C HIS A 13 17.13 5.70 -13.89
N PHE A 14 16.64 5.30 -12.71
CA PHE A 14 15.38 5.85 -12.18
C PHE A 14 15.47 7.38 -12.04
N ARG A 15 16.57 7.89 -11.46
CA ARG A 15 16.80 9.32 -11.30
C ARG A 15 16.83 10.09 -12.62
N THR A 16 17.55 9.57 -13.61
CA THR A 16 17.75 10.26 -14.90
C THR A 16 16.51 10.21 -15.78
N PHE A 17 15.82 9.07 -15.81
CA PHE A 17 14.75 8.83 -16.79
C PHE A 17 13.36 8.84 -16.18
N MET A 18 13.15 8.17 -15.05
CA MET A 18 11.80 7.98 -14.50
C MET A 18 11.33 9.17 -13.68
N LEU A 19 12.17 9.65 -12.75
CA LEU A 19 11.80 10.68 -11.78
C LEU A 19 11.30 11.99 -12.43
N PRO A 20 11.94 12.55 -13.47
CA PRO A 20 11.45 13.79 -14.10
C PRO A 20 10.04 13.63 -14.69
N ARG A 21 9.78 12.49 -15.34
CA ARG A 21 8.48 12.19 -15.97
C ARG A 21 7.39 11.95 -14.92
N LEU A 22 7.74 11.28 -13.81
CA LEU A 22 6.82 11.13 -12.69
C LEU A 22 6.46 12.50 -12.08
N LYS A 23 7.41 13.43 -11.95
CA LYS A 23 7.11 14.80 -11.50
C LYS A 23 6.14 15.53 -12.44
N GLU A 24 6.30 15.36 -13.75
CA GLU A 24 5.36 15.92 -14.74
C GLU A 24 3.96 15.34 -14.59
N LEU A 25 3.85 14.02 -14.44
CA LEU A 25 2.57 13.33 -14.24
C LEU A 25 1.87 13.76 -12.94
N THR A 26 2.61 13.84 -11.83
CA THR A 26 2.01 14.23 -10.55
C THR A 26 1.71 15.71 -10.47
N LYS A 27 2.45 16.57 -11.20
CA LYS A 27 2.09 17.98 -11.39
C LYS A 27 0.77 18.10 -12.15
N CYS A 28 0.65 17.43 -13.30
CA CYS A 28 -0.58 17.40 -14.10
C CYS A 28 -1.78 16.90 -13.28
N ALA A 29 -1.61 15.82 -12.51
CA ALA A 29 -2.65 15.31 -11.63
C ALA A 29 -3.12 16.37 -10.61
N ARG A 30 -2.19 17.11 -9.98
CA ARG A 30 -2.54 18.20 -9.05
C ARG A 30 -3.30 19.34 -9.74
N GLU A 31 -2.88 19.77 -10.92
CA GLU A 31 -3.54 20.83 -11.68
C GLU A 31 -4.99 20.46 -12.05
N LEU A 32 -5.27 19.16 -12.17
CA LEU A 32 -6.60 18.61 -12.41
C LEU A 32 -7.37 18.24 -11.13
N ASN A 33 -6.84 18.54 -9.95
CA ASN A 33 -7.39 18.13 -8.65
C ASN A 33 -7.56 16.60 -8.51
N LEU A 34 -6.68 15.82 -9.11
CA LEU A 34 -6.66 14.36 -9.06
C LEU A 34 -5.62 13.82 -8.08
N ILE A 35 -5.96 12.70 -7.44
CA ILE A 35 -5.05 11.92 -6.61
C ILE A 35 -4.34 10.90 -7.49
N TYR A 36 -3.00 10.91 -7.42
CA TYR A 36 -2.14 9.97 -8.13
C TYR A 36 -1.47 9.03 -7.13
N ILE A 37 -1.85 7.75 -7.17
CA ILE A 37 -1.25 6.67 -6.37
C ILE A 37 -0.36 5.85 -7.29
N PHE A 38 0.94 5.82 -7.01
CA PHE A 38 1.86 4.98 -7.77
C PHE A 38 1.78 3.54 -7.25
N ARG A 39 1.77 2.57 -8.16
CA ARG A 39 1.56 1.15 -7.86
C ARG A 39 2.75 0.34 -8.36
N THR A 40 3.41 -0.38 -7.45
CA THR A 40 4.39 -1.41 -7.77
C THR A 40 4.63 -2.32 -6.59
N ASP A 41 4.59 -3.62 -6.86
CA ASP A 41 5.11 -4.67 -6.01
C ASP A 41 6.65 -4.75 -6.08
N GLY A 42 7.21 -5.64 -5.26
CA GLY A 42 8.64 -5.83 -5.10
C GLY A 42 9.31 -4.85 -4.14
N ASP A 43 10.62 -5.02 -3.98
CA ASP A 43 11.47 -4.17 -3.13
C ASP A 43 11.80 -2.86 -3.86
N ILE A 44 11.36 -1.74 -3.31
CA ILE A 44 11.67 -0.42 -3.84
C ILE A 44 12.60 0.41 -2.95
N TRP A 45 13.12 -0.13 -1.84
CA TRP A 45 13.86 0.65 -0.83
C TRP A 45 15.02 1.46 -1.43
N SER A 46 15.75 0.87 -2.39
CA SER A 46 16.87 1.54 -3.09
C SER A 46 16.49 2.80 -3.88
N ILE A 47 15.20 3.00 -4.19
CA ILE A 47 14.67 4.16 -4.90
C ILE A 47 13.51 4.84 -4.17
N ALA A 48 13.14 4.37 -2.97
CA ALA A 48 11.90 4.74 -2.30
C ALA A 48 11.80 6.26 -2.08
N ASP A 49 12.85 6.93 -1.61
CA ASP A 49 12.82 8.40 -1.45
C ASP A 49 12.59 9.14 -2.78
N MET A 50 13.21 8.67 -3.88
CA MET A 50 12.98 9.29 -5.19
C MET A 50 11.54 9.06 -5.67
N LEU A 51 11.04 7.84 -5.52
CA LEU A 51 9.72 7.45 -5.99
C LEU A 51 8.59 8.01 -5.13
N LEU A 52 8.76 8.07 -3.81
CA LEU A 52 7.68 8.30 -2.85
C LEU A 52 7.72 9.71 -2.25
N ARG A 53 8.90 10.33 -2.14
CA ARG A 53 9.06 11.68 -1.59
C ARG A 53 9.29 12.72 -2.68
N HIS A 54 10.16 12.42 -3.64
CA HIS A 54 10.59 13.42 -4.63
C HIS A 54 9.73 13.47 -5.89
N SER A 55 9.05 12.39 -6.27
CA SER A 55 8.19 12.34 -7.46
C SER A 55 6.92 13.18 -7.31
N GLY A 56 6.52 13.47 -6.07
CA GLY A 56 5.27 14.15 -5.75
C GLY A 56 4.03 13.25 -5.86
N VAL A 57 4.15 11.92 -5.81
CA VAL A 57 2.97 11.05 -5.74
C VAL A 57 2.17 11.31 -4.46
N HIS A 58 0.86 11.12 -4.52
CA HIS A 58 -0.03 11.29 -3.37
C HIS A 58 -0.12 10.02 -2.53
N GLY A 59 0.17 8.87 -3.15
CA GLY A 59 0.12 7.59 -2.49
C GLY A 59 0.99 6.54 -3.14
N TYR A 60 1.11 5.43 -2.42
CA TYR A 60 1.79 4.22 -2.81
C TYR A 60 0.89 3.02 -2.56
N GLY A 61 0.90 2.06 -3.47
CA GLY A 61 0.27 0.78 -3.23
C GLY A 61 1.03 -0.36 -3.89
N GLU A 62 0.53 -1.56 -3.63
CA GLU A 62 1.23 -2.83 -3.85
C GLU A 62 2.32 -3.12 -2.83
N ILE A 63 2.02 -2.89 -1.54
CA ILE A 63 2.97 -3.10 -0.45
C ILE A 63 3.20 -4.61 -0.29
N ASP A 64 4.28 -5.10 -0.92
CA ASP A 64 4.65 -6.51 -1.00
C ASP A 64 5.55 -6.89 0.17
N GLN A 65 4.93 -7.36 1.25
CA GLN A 65 5.63 -7.84 2.43
C GLN A 65 6.59 -9.00 2.11
N SER A 66 6.29 -9.83 1.10
CA SER A 66 7.14 -10.94 0.70
C SER A 66 8.45 -10.50 0.03
N ALA A 67 8.51 -9.25 -0.43
CA ALA A 67 9.69 -8.58 -0.96
C ALA A 67 10.39 -7.68 0.08
N GLY A 68 9.97 -7.71 1.35
CA GLY A 68 10.55 -6.86 2.40
C GLY A 68 9.95 -5.46 2.49
N MET A 69 8.82 -5.20 1.84
CA MET A 69 8.07 -3.95 2.01
C MET A 69 7.01 -4.13 3.10
N ASP A 70 7.35 -3.85 4.36
CA ASP A 70 6.38 -3.86 5.47
C ASP A 70 5.60 -2.54 5.55
N ILE A 71 4.27 -2.62 5.69
CA ILE A 71 3.40 -1.44 5.69
C ILE A 71 3.66 -0.48 6.87
N ALA A 72 4.08 -0.98 8.03
CA ALA A 72 4.42 -0.15 9.18
C ALA A 72 5.71 0.64 8.90
N GLN A 73 6.73 -0.02 8.34
CA GLN A 73 7.97 0.63 7.93
C GLN A 73 7.72 1.67 6.85
N VAL A 74 6.89 1.37 5.84
CA VAL A 74 6.50 2.33 4.81
C VAL A 74 5.79 3.55 5.43
N ARG A 75 4.84 3.33 6.36
CA ARG A 75 4.17 4.43 7.06
C ARG A 75 5.15 5.29 7.86
N GLU A 76 6.10 4.68 8.56
CA GLU A 76 7.11 5.38 9.36
C GLU A 76 7.98 6.31 8.50
N HIS A 77 8.46 5.81 7.36
CA HIS A 77 9.33 6.59 6.46
C HIS A 77 8.56 7.63 5.65
N PHE A 78 7.29 7.36 5.33
CA PHE A 78 6.45 8.18 4.47
C PHE A 78 5.08 8.48 5.10
N PRO A 79 5.05 9.22 6.24
CA PRO A 79 3.82 9.40 7.03
C PRO A 79 2.72 10.18 6.28
N HIS A 80 3.09 10.94 5.25
CA HIS A 80 2.19 11.79 4.46
C HIS A 80 1.46 11.07 3.33
N LEU A 81 1.84 9.84 2.99
CA LEU A 81 1.28 9.14 1.83
C LEU A 81 -0.07 8.47 2.11
N LEU A 82 -0.91 8.43 1.09
CA LEU A 82 -1.99 7.46 1.00
C LEU A 82 -1.39 6.08 0.71
N LEU A 83 -1.57 5.12 1.60
CA LEU A 83 -1.11 3.75 1.42
C LEU A 83 -2.28 2.88 0.94
N TRP A 84 -2.07 2.03 -0.06
CA TRP A 84 -3.09 1.12 -0.57
C TRP A 84 -2.61 -0.33 -0.57
N GLY A 85 -3.19 -1.13 0.32
CA GLY A 85 -2.87 -2.55 0.49
C GLY A 85 -2.97 -2.96 1.96
N GLY A 86 -2.13 -3.90 2.38
CA GLY A 86 -1.96 -4.30 3.77
C GLY A 86 -2.22 -5.78 4.08
N VAL A 87 -2.82 -6.54 3.15
CA VAL A 87 -3.09 -7.98 3.33
C VAL A 87 -2.44 -8.78 2.22
N ASP A 88 -1.65 -9.80 2.55
CA ASP A 88 -0.86 -10.55 1.57
C ASP A 88 -1.74 -11.35 0.61
N CYS A 89 -1.74 -10.95 -0.67
CA CYS A 89 -2.48 -11.62 -1.72
C CYS A 89 -1.85 -12.92 -2.20
N ALA A 90 -0.53 -13.09 -2.06
CA ALA A 90 0.20 -14.23 -2.60
C ALA A 90 0.19 -15.43 -1.63
N TRP A 91 0.33 -15.18 -0.32
CA TRP A 91 0.32 -16.24 0.68
C TRP A 91 -0.95 -16.24 1.53
N THR A 92 -1.21 -15.19 2.31
CA THR A 92 -2.27 -15.22 3.33
C THR A 92 -3.66 -15.39 2.73
N LEU A 93 -4.00 -14.66 1.67
CA LEU A 93 -5.29 -14.80 0.99
C LEU A 93 -5.47 -16.13 0.26
N VAL A 94 -4.39 -16.82 -0.11
CA VAL A 94 -4.43 -18.10 -0.86
C VAL A 94 -4.38 -19.31 0.08
N HIS A 95 -3.49 -19.28 1.05
CA HIS A 95 -3.14 -20.44 1.88
C HIS A 95 -3.52 -20.27 3.35
N GLY A 96 -3.58 -19.04 3.85
CA GLY A 96 -3.89 -18.75 5.25
C GLY A 96 -5.32 -19.10 5.67
N SER A 97 -5.54 -19.08 6.98
CA SER A 97 -6.86 -19.14 7.59
C SER A 97 -7.52 -17.75 7.60
N THR A 98 -8.84 -17.71 7.80
CA THR A 98 -9.53 -16.42 7.96
C THR A 98 -9.01 -15.61 9.16
N ASP A 99 -8.48 -16.27 10.19
CA ASP A 99 -7.89 -15.58 11.34
C ASP A 99 -6.52 -14.96 11.03
N ASP A 100 -5.75 -15.58 10.13
CA ASP A 100 -4.52 -14.98 9.60
C ASP A 100 -4.83 -13.70 8.84
N VAL A 101 -5.87 -13.73 7.99
CA VAL A 101 -6.35 -12.55 7.25
C VAL A 101 -6.78 -11.45 8.21
N ARG A 102 -7.61 -11.77 9.21
CA ARG A 102 -8.07 -10.77 10.20
C ARG A 102 -6.92 -10.14 10.96
N ARG A 103 -5.89 -10.94 11.30
CA ARG A 103 -4.69 -10.44 11.97
C ARG A 103 -3.92 -9.45 11.09
N GLU A 104 -3.76 -9.73 9.80
CA GLU A 104 -3.12 -8.80 8.87
C GLU A 104 -3.92 -7.52 8.66
N VAL A 105 -5.25 -7.63 8.55
CA VAL A 105 -6.15 -6.46 8.48
C VAL A 105 -5.94 -5.57 9.70
N ARG A 106 -6.03 -6.13 10.91
CA ARG A 106 -5.83 -5.36 12.16
C ARG A 106 -4.42 -4.77 12.22
N TYR A 107 -3.40 -5.54 11.84
CA TYR A 107 -2.02 -5.05 11.78
C TYR A 107 -1.89 -3.83 10.86
N ALA A 108 -2.38 -3.93 9.62
CA ALA A 108 -2.33 -2.84 8.65
C ALA A 108 -3.05 -1.59 9.17
N ILE A 109 -4.26 -1.73 9.73
CA ILE A 109 -5.01 -0.60 10.27
C ILE A 109 -4.29 0.01 11.48
N THR A 110 -3.89 -0.79 12.47
CA THR A 110 -3.25 -0.28 13.69
C THR A 110 -1.89 0.37 13.38
N LYS A 111 -1.12 -0.16 12.43
CA LYS A 111 0.23 0.35 12.12
C LYS A 111 0.24 1.46 11.08
N ALA A 112 -0.72 1.50 10.17
CA ALA A 112 -0.69 2.42 9.04
C ALA A 112 -1.97 3.22 8.78
N GLY A 113 -3.08 2.91 9.48
CA GLY A 113 -4.39 3.49 9.23
C GLY A 113 -4.98 4.34 10.37
N MET A 114 -4.47 4.26 11.60
CA MET A 114 -5.07 4.97 12.76
C MET A 114 -5.20 6.49 12.57
N ASN A 115 -4.25 7.10 11.86
CA ASN A 115 -4.23 8.53 11.54
C ASN A 115 -4.79 8.84 10.14
N GLY A 116 -5.57 7.93 9.56
CA GLY A 116 -6.04 8.02 8.19
C GLY A 116 -4.96 7.68 7.16
N GLY A 117 -5.29 7.87 5.88
CA GLY A 117 -4.36 7.66 4.77
C GLY A 117 -4.05 6.19 4.47
N LEU A 118 -4.89 5.25 4.90
CA LEU A 118 -4.84 3.85 4.49
C LEU A 118 -6.12 3.50 3.71
N LEU A 119 -5.93 3.05 2.47
CA LEU A 119 -6.92 2.31 1.69
C LEU A 119 -6.64 0.83 1.91
N LEU A 120 -7.33 0.21 2.87
CA LEU A 120 -7.15 -1.21 3.17
C LEU A 120 -7.52 -2.05 1.94
N GLY A 121 -6.67 -3.02 1.62
CA GLY A 121 -6.94 -4.01 0.58
C GLY A 121 -5.86 -5.06 0.51
N SER A 122 -5.93 -5.88 -0.54
CA SER A 122 -4.89 -6.83 -0.86
C SER A 122 -3.59 -6.13 -1.30
N SER A 123 -2.45 -6.76 -1.02
CA SER A 123 -1.12 -6.31 -1.38
C SER A 123 -0.88 -6.28 -2.89
N ASN A 124 -1.71 -6.96 -3.69
CA ASN A 124 -1.81 -6.78 -5.14
C ASN A 124 -3.23 -7.19 -5.60
N THR A 125 -3.45 -7.48 -6.88
CA THR A 125 -4.72 -7.94 -7.43
C THR A 125 -5.28 -9.16 -6.70
N ILE A 126 -6.60 -9.20 -6.50
CA ILE A 126 -7.32 -10.43 -6.13
C ILE A 126 -7.34 -11.34 -7.35
N HIS A 127 -6.57 -12.43 -7.30
CA HIS A 127 -6.40 -13.37 -8.40
C HIS A 127 -7.15 -14.69 -8.15
N PRO A 128 -7.32 -15.58 -9.16
CA PRO A 128 -8.17 -16.77 -9.05
C PRO A 128 -7.83 -17.78 -7.96
N ASN A 129 -6.61 -17.74 -7.40
CA ASN A 129 -6.22 -18.64 -6.31
C ASN A 129 -6.62 -18.10 -4.92
N VAL A 130 -7.06 -16.84 -4.82
CA VAL A 130 -7.55 -16.28 -3.56
C VAL A 130 -8.80 -17.03 -3.13
N LYS A 131 -8.78 -17.54 -1.90
CA LYS A 131 -9.93 -18.20 -1.29
C LYS A 131 -11.04 -17.19 -1.03
N LEU A 132 -12.26 -17.53 -1.40
CA LEU A 132 -13.42 -16.64 -1.23
C LEU A 132 -13.62 -16.27 0.24
N GLU A 133 -13.53 -17.25 1.14
CA GLU A 133 -13.67 -17.05 2.58
C GLU A 133 -12.63 -16.07 3.15
N ASN A 134 -11.41 -16.09 2.62
CA ASN A 134 -10.35 -15.19 3.04
C ASN A 134 -10.59 -13.77 2.52
N PHE A 135 -11.01 -13.62 1.26
CA PHE A 135 -11.40 -12.33 0.72
C PHE A 135 -12.58 -11.71 1.50
N LEU A 136 -13.60 -12.51 1.80
CA LEU A 136 -14.76 -12.05 2.59
C LEU A 136 -14.35 -11.67 4.02
N ALA A 137 -13.48 -12.46 4.66
CA ALA A 137 -12.94 -12.15 5.99
C ALA A 137 -12.19 -10.81 6.00
N MET A 138 -11.39 -10.53 4.97
CA MET A 138 -10.71 -9.22 4.81
C MET A 138 -11.70 -8.07 4.77
N LEU A 139 -12.76 -8.19 3.94
CA LEU A 139 -13.78 -7.16 3.80
C LEU A 139 -14.58 -6.95 5.09
N SER A 140 -15.00 -8.03 5.75
CA SER A 140 -15.80 -7.95 6.96
C SER A 140 -15.02 -7.37 8.13
N GLU A 141 -13.76 -7.79 8.31
CA GLU A 141 -12.90 -7.29 9.40
C GLU A 141 -12.61 -5.79 9.23
N GLY A 142 -12.26 -5.37 8.01
CA GLY A 142 -12.00 -3.96 7.71
C GLY A 142 -13.23 -3.08 7.99
N LYS A 143 -14.42 -3.56 7.63
CA LYS A 143 -15.68 -2.85 7.92
C LYS A 143 -15.99 -2.78 9.41
N ALA A 144 -15.84 -3.90 10.14
CA ALA A 144 -16.10 -3.94 11.58
C ALA A 144 -15.21 -2.95 12.34
N PHE A 145 -13.91 -2.93 12.02
CA PHE A 145 -12.97 -2.00 12.65
C PHE A 145 -13.35 -0.53 12.45
N VAL A 146 -13.76 -0.16 11.23
CA VAL A 146 -14.20 1.21 10.91
C VAL A 146 -15.49 1.58 11.66
N ILE A 147 -16.42 0.66 11.85
CA ILE A 147 -17.67 0.93 12.59
C ILE A 147 -17.37 1.15 14.07
N GLU A 148 -16.57 0.26 14.68
CA GLU A 148 -16.22 0.32 16.10
C GLU A 148 -15.46 1.62 16.45
N ASN A 149 -14.51 2.03 15.60
CA ASN A 149 -13.64 3.19 15.86
C ASN A 149 -14.15 4.49 15.19
N GLY A 150 -15.09 4.38 14.25
CA GLY A 150 -15.76 5.52 13.61
C GLY A 150 -16.86 6.12 14.49
N ALA A 151 -17.50 5.29 15.32
CA ALA A 151 -18.47 5.75 16.32
C ALA A 151 -17.85 6.67 17.39
N GLU A 152 -16.56 6.49 17.71
CA GLU A 152 -15.83 7.37 18.65
C GLU A 152 -15.53 8.76 18.06
N LYS A 153 -15.35 8.90 16.74
CA LYS A 153 -15.01 10.18 16.09
C LYS A 153 -16.20 11.12 15.85
N VAL A 154 -17.43 10.66 16.08
CA VAL A 154 -18.66 11.48 15.93
C VAL A 154 -19.19 11.95 17.30
N ALA A 155 -18.60 11.49 18.41
CA ALA A 155 -19.01 11.82 19.78
C ALA A 155 -18.18 12.92 20.46
N THR A 156 -17.30 13.62 19.73
CA THR A 156 -16.50 14.77 20.22
C THR A 156 -16.67 15.99 19.35
#